data_AF-A0ABD2YB85-F1
#
_entry.id   AF-A0ABD2YB85-F1
#
_cell.length_a   1.000
_cell.length_b   1.000
_cell.length_c   1.000
_cell.angle_alpha   90.00
_cell.angle_beta   90.00
_cell.angle_gamma   90.00
#
_symmetry.space_group_name_H-M   'P 1'
#
loop_
_entity.id
_entity.type
_entity.pdbx_description
1 polymer ?
#
loop_
_entity_poly.entity_id
_entity_poly.type
_entity_poly.pdbx_seq_one_letter_code
_entity_poly.pdbx_strand_id
1 'polypeptide(L)'
;MSNHQGDDADYMADEYEMEDVDDDMDDEFRGRDIGGSDSDVDEYDYMNNRMQDTSAAQARRGKDIQGIPWEMLSLTREKYRQTRLEQYKNYENIPLSGEASEKDCKRTDKGATFYEFRQNSRSVKSTFLHFQLRNLVWATSKHDVYLMSHFSVVHWSTLTCNKSEVLNVSGHVAPCEKHPGSLLEGFTQTQVSTLAVKDNLLVAGGFQGELICKFLDRPGVSFCSRTTYDDNAITNAVDIYNTPSGAVHFTASNNDCGVRDFDMEKFQMSKHFRFAWPVNHTSLSPDGKLLVIVGDNLDGILVDSRSGKAVANLCGHLDFSFASSWHPDGITFATGNQDKTCRIWDMRNLSKSVTALKGNIGAIRSIRYSSDGRFMAMAEPADFVHVFDVKSGYEKEQEIDFFGEISGMSFSPDTESLFVGVWDRTYGSLLEFGRRRHYSYLDTIL
;
A
#
# COMPACT_ATOMS: atom_id res chain seq x y z
N MET A 1 16.92 -6.76 56.23
CA MET A 1 16.95 -7.95 55.35
C MET A 1 15.80 -7.80 54.37
N SER A 2 16.08 -8.11 53.11
CA SER A 2 15.52 -7.50 51.91
C SER A 2 14.10 -7.91 51.56
N ASN A 3 13.23 -6.91 51.35
CA ASN A 3 12.02 -6.99 50.54
C ASN A 3 12.41 -6.83 49.06
N HIS A 4 11.85 -7.67 48.20
CA HIS A 4 11.90 -7.54 46.74
C HIS A 4 10.88 -6.50 46.28
N GLN A 5 11.36 -5.50 45.53
CA GLN A 5 10.55 -4.61 44.71
C GLN A 5 10.18 -5.34 43.42
N GLY A 6 8.88 -5.43 43.14
CA GLY A 6 8.38 -5.64 41.79
C GLY A 6 8.19 -4.27 41.14
N ASP A 7 8.73 -4.11 39.94
CA ASP A 7 8.41 -2.99 39.05
C ASP A 7 7.19 -3.40 38.23
N ASP A 8 6.04 -2.87 38.62
CA ASP A 8 4.84 -2.81 37.79
C ASP A 8 5.06 -1.71 36.73
N ALA A 9 5.16 -2.11 35.46
CA ALA A 9 5.10 -1.18 34.34
C ALA A 9 3.63 -1.03 33.95
N ASP A 10 3.04 0.10 34.34
CA ASP A 10 1.68 0.52 33.97
C ASP A 10 1.56 0.62 32.44
N TYR A 11 0.68 -0.21 31.88
CA TYR A 11 0.22 -0.10 30.50
C TYR A 11 -0.80 1.04 30.44
N MET A 12 -0.37 2.20 29.92
CA MET A 12 -1.28 3.27 29.50
C MET A 12 -2.04 2.78 28.26
N ALA A 13 -3.34 2.59 28.42
CA ALA A 13 -4.29 2.49 27.32
C ALA A 13 -4.57 3.91 26.84
N ASP A 14 -3.97 4.31 25.72
CA ASP A 14 -4.28 5.58 25.09
C ASP A 14 -5.56 5.42 24.25
N GLU A 15 -6.61 6.12 24.67
CA GLU A 15 -7.84 6.32 23.91
C GLU A 15 -7.50 7.07 22.61
N TYR A 16 -7.82 6.46 21.46
CA TYR A 16 -7.69 7.10 20.16
C TYR A 16 -8.78 8.16 19.98
N GLU A 17 -8.55 9.37 20.52
CA GLU A 17 -9.26 10.56 20.08
C GLU A 17 -8.64 11.04 18.76
N MET A 18 -9.43 10.93 17.70
CA MET A 18 -9.16 11.56 16.41
C MET A 18 -9.27 13.08 16.61
N GLU A 19 -8.16 13.74 16.97
CA GLU A 19 -8.04 15.17 16.80
C GLU A 19 -7.92 15.46 15.29
N ASP A 20 -8.90 16.22 14.78
CA ASP A 20 -8.86 16.81 13.46
C ASP A 20 -7.51 17.49 13.26
N VAL A 21 -6.76 17.07 12.24
CA VAL A 21 -5.57 17.78 11.80
C VAL A 21 -6.06 19.09 11.19
N ASP A 22 -6.17 20.12 12.02
CA ASP A 22 -6.32 21.50 11.60
C ASP A 22 -5.14 21.86 10.70
N ASP A 23 -5.41 22.00 9.40
CA ASP A 23 -4.51 22.62 8.43
C ASP A 23 -4.45 24.14 8.73
N ASP A 24 -3.52 24.54 9.61
CA ASP A 24 -3.13 25.94 9.84
C ASP A 24 -2.37 26.54 8.63
N MET A 25 -3.04 26.60 7.48
CA MET A 25 -2.58 27.30 6.26
C MET A 25 -3.69 28.15 5.62
N ASP A 26 -4.64 28.65 6.42
CA ASP A 26 -5.81 29.41 5.95
C ASP A 26 -5.94 30.86 6.47
N ASP A 27 -4.88 31.45 7.03
CA ASP A 27 -4.99 32.77 7.68
C ASP A 27 -4.86 34.01 6.76
N GLU A 28 -4.80 33.84 5.43
CA GLU A 28 -4.78 34.99 4.49
C GLU A 28 -6.11 35.30 3.76
N PHE A 29 -7.20 34.56 4.05
CA PHE A 29 -8.50 34.77 3.36
C PHE A 29 -9.68 35.16 4.26
N ARG A 30 -9.45 35.72 5.45
CA ARG A 30 -10.54 36.25 6.28
C ARG A 30 -10.89 37.69 5.94
N GLY A 31 -11.90 37.84 5.08
CA GLY A 31 -12.47 39.14 4.76
C GLY A 31 -13.84 39.10 4.10
N ARG A 32 -14.87 38.54 4.78
CA ARG A 32 -16.25 39.09 4.87
C ARG A 32 -17.23 38.08 5.48
N ASP A 33 -17.89 38.51 6.56
CA ASP A 33 -19.16 37.96 7.04
C ASP A 33 -20.25 38.02 5.96
N ILE A 34 -21.07 36.96 5.85
CA ILE A 34 -22.52 36.93 6.13
C ILE A 34 -23.13 35.61 5.59
N GLY A 35 -23.79 34.86 6.49
CA GLY A 35 -25.06 34.16 6.20
C GLY A 35 -24.97 32.71 5.73
N GLY A 36 -25.34 31.77 6.61
CA GLY A 36 -25.37 30.34 6.32
C GLY A 36 -26.31 29.94 5.18
N SER A 37 -25.85 28.99 4.37
CA SER A 37 -26.68 28.14 3.52
C SER A 37 -25.96 26.82 3.27
N ASP A 38 -26.70 25.73 3.47
CA ASP A 38 -26.26 24.33 3.40
C ASP A 38 -26.13 23.86 1.93
N SER A 39 -25.35 24.59 1.11
CA SER A 39 -25.26 24.38 -0.34
C SER A 39 -23.85 24.07 -0.87
N ASP A 40 -22.85 23.99 0.01
CA ASP A 40 -21.44 23.89 -0.37
C ASP A 40 -21.01 22.46 -0.75
N VAL A 41 -21.91 21.48 -0.83
CA VAL A 41 -21.55 20.11 -1.28
C VAL A 41 -21.81 19.94 -2.79
N ASP A 42 -22.80 20.64 -3.34
CA ASP A 42 -23.24 20.48 -4.74
C ASP A 42 -22.43 21.33 -5.74
N GLU A 43 -21.81 22.43 -5.30
CA GLU A 43 -21.05 23.32 -6.20
C GLU A 43 -19.64 22.78 -6.52
N TYR A 44 -19.04 21.99 -5.63
CA TYR A 44 -17.71 21.41 -5.83
C TYR A 44 -17.72 20.21 -6.78
N ASP A 45 -18.82 19.44 -6.82
CA ASP A 45 -18.96 18.31 -7.75
C ASP A 45 -19.14 18.79 -9.21
N TYR A 46 -19.66 20.00 -9.39
CA TYR A 46 -19.77 20.64 -10.71
C TYR A 46 -18.42 21.09 -11.30
N MET A 47 -17.46 21.48 -10.46
CA MET A 47 -16.10 21.85 -10.90
C MET A 47 -15.22 20.63 -11.22
N ASN A 48 -15.42 19.51 -10.52
CA ASN A 48 -14.72 18.24 -10.75
C ASN A 48 -14.95 17.68 -12.16
N ASN A 49 -16.14 17.93 -12.74
CA ASN A 49 -16.50 17.48 -14.09
C ASN A 49 -15.76 18.20 -15.23
N ARG A 50 -14.98 19.26 -14.97
CA ARG A 50 -14.17 19.95 -16.00
C ARG A 50 -12.72 19.50 -16.07
N MET A 51 -12.30 18.68 -15.12
CA MET A 51 -10.90 18.35 -14.96
C MET A 51 -10.54 17.12 -15.81
N GLN A 52 -10.07 17.38 -17.05
CA GLN A 52 -9.68 16.35 -18.02
C GLN A 52 -8.42 15.55 -17.63
N ASP A 53 -8.43 14.26 -17.92
CA ASP A 53 -7.27 13.37 -17.86
C ASP A 53 -6.03 13.97 -18.56
N THR A 54 -4.85 13.58 -18.12
CA THR A 54 -3.59 13.89 -18.81
C THR A 54 -3.08 12.66 -19.54
N SER A 55 -2.89 12.79 -20.85
CA SER A 55 -2.29 11.74 -21.69
C SER A 55 -0.75 11.83 -21.70
N ALA A 56 -0.07 10.73 -22.01
CA ALA A 56 1.38 10.72 -22.20
C ALA A 56 1.87 11.75 -23.23
N ALA A 57 1.10 12.01 -24.28
CA ALA A 57 1.47 12.99 -25.30
C ALA A 57 1.42 14.43 -24.78
N GLN A 58 0.47 14.75 -23.90
CA GLN A 58 0.42 16.05 -23.23
C GLN A 58 1.54 16.17 -22.18
N ALA A 59 1.78 15.12 -21.41
CA ALA A 59 2.86 15.11 -20.42
C ALA A 59 4.24 15.34 -21.05
N ARG A 60 4.52 14.67 -22.19
CA ARG A 60 5.75 14.90 -22.96
C ARG A 60 5.88 16.32 -23.55
N ARG A 61 4.78 17.07 -23.66
CA ARG A 61 4.78 18.49 -24.06
C ARG A 61 4.92 19.44 -22.86
N GLY A 62 5.14 18.92 -21.66
CA GLY A 62 5.34 19.71 -20.44
C GLY A 62 4.07 19.92 -19.60
N LYS A 63 2.93 19.31 -19.95
CA LYS A 63 1.76 19.31 -19.05
C LYS A 63 2.07 18.44 -17.83
N ASP A 64 1.70 18.91 -16.64
CA ASP A 64 1.82 18.11 -15.42
C ASP A 64 1.03 16.78 -15.52
N ILE A 65 1.61 15.68 -15.04
CA ILE A 65 1.01 14.33 -15.15
C ILE A 65 -0.32 14.21 -14.41
N GLN A 66 -0.51 14.97 -13.31
CA GLN A 66 -1.78 15.07 -12.60
C GLN A 66 -2.73 16.09 -13.22
N GLY A 67 -2.23 16.90 -14.16
CA GLY A 67 -2.96 17.98 -14.80
C GLY A 67 -3.12 19.21 -13.92
N ILE A 68 -2.22 19.41 -12.95
CA ILE A 68 -2.16 20.62 -12.13
C ILE A 68 -1.74 21.79 -13.02
N PRO A 69 -2.55 22.87 -13.12
CA PRO A 69 -2.26 24.00 -13.99
C PRO A 69 -1.34 25.01 -13.29
N TRP A 70 -0.07 24.64 -13.10
CA TRP A 70 0.93 25.46 -12.42
C TRP A 70 1.05 26.88 -13.00
N GLU A 71 0.79 27.06 -14.29
CA GLU A 71 0.78 28.35 -14.98
C GLU A 71 -0.36 29.29 -14.54
N MET A 72 -1.42 28.75 -13.93
CA MET A 72 -2.54 29.52 -13.38
C MET A 72 -2.41 29.76 -11.87
N LEU A 73 -1.40 29.17 -11.22
CA LEU A 73 -1.16 29.28 -9.79
C LEU A 73 -0.10 30.35 -9.49
N SER A 74 -0.13 30.90 -8.27
CA SER A 74 0.86 31.88 -7.79
C SER A 74 2.23 31.26 -7.48
N LEU A 75 2.31 29.94 -7.40
CA LEU A 75 3.50 29.16 -7.05
C LEU A 75 3.86 28.22 -8.21
N THR A 76 5.15 28.09 -8.52
CA THR A 76 5.63 27.09 -9.48
C THR A 76 5.67 25.71 -8.84
N ARG A 77 5.67 24.67 -9.68
CA ARG A 77 5.81 23.27 -9.24
C ARG A 77 7.04 23.05 -8.36
N GLU A 78 8.18 23.63 -8.75
CA GLU A 78 9.46 23.49 -8.05
C GLU A 78 9.40 24.14 -6.67
N LYS A 79 8.86 25.36 -6.59
CA LYS A 79 8.72 26.06 -5.32
C LYS A 79 7.75 25.31 -4.39
N TYR A 80 6.65 24.80 -4.92
CA TYR A 80 5.73 23.98 -4.14
C TYR A 80 6.38 22.69 -3.66
N ARG A 81 7.13 21.97 -4.51
CA ARG A 81 7.91 20.78 -4.11
C ARG A 81 8.93 21.09 -3.03
N GLN A 82 9.65 22.21 -3.13
CA GLN A 82 10.60 22.61 -2.09
C GLN A 82 9.90 22.84 -0.75
N THR A 83 8.83 23.64 -0.74
CA THR A 83 8.03 23.87 0.46
C THR A 83 7.46 22.58 1.02
N ARG A 84 7.00 21.66 0.16
CA ARG A 84 6.51 20.34 0.54
C ARG A 84 7.59 19.51 1.25
N LEU A 85 8.82 19.50 0.74
CA LEU A 85 9.96 18.81 1.37
C LEU A 85 10.35 19.43 2.74
N GLU A 86 10.25 20.75 2.87
CA GLU A 86 10.59 21.47 4.10
C GLU A 86 9.52 21.33 5.20
N GLN A 87 8.25 21.26 4.81
CA GLN A 87 7.11 21.27 5.74
C GLN A 87 6.57 19.88 6.06
N TYR A 88 6.81 18.87 5.21
CA TYR A 88 6.28 17.53 5.45
C TYR A 88 6.88 16.90 6.71
N LYS A 89 6.03 16.62 7.69
CA LYS A 89 6.43 15.95 8.94
C LYS A 89 6.16 14.46 8.81
N ASN A 90 7.23 13.68 8.70
CA ASN A 90 7.12 12.23 8.84
C ASN A 90 6.71 11.91 10.28
N TYR A 91 5.67 11.09 10.43
CA TYR A 91 5.39 10.46 11.71
C TYR A 91 6.58 9.56 12.10
N GLU A 92 6.95 9.45 13.36
CA GLU A 92 8.01 8.55 13.83
C GLU A 92 7.55 7.99 15.18
N ASN A 93 7.58 6.67 15.35
CA ASN A 93 7.31 6.09 16.67
C ASN A 93 8.55 6.21 17.55
N ILE A 94 9.73 6.13 16.92
CA ILE A 94 11.02 6.31 17.56
C ILE A 94 11.60 7.63 17.06
N PRO A 95 11.71 8.66 17.93
CA PRO A 95 12.19 9.96 17.51
C PRO A 95 13.56 9.90 16.83
N LEU A 96 13.72 10.62 15.71
CA LEU A 96 14.95 10.73 14.93
C LEU A 96 15.38 9.42 14.23
N SER A 97 14.50 8.43 14.14
CA SER A 97 14.79 7.15 13.48
C SER A 97 15.17 7.36 12.00
N GLY A 98 14.51 8.28 11.30
CA GLY A 98 14.80 8.60 9.90
C GLY A 98 16.16 9.28 9.70
N GLU A 99 16.55 10.19 10.58
CA GLU A 99 17.87 10.84 10.50
C GLU A 99 19.01 9.88 10.88
N ALA A 100 18.74 8.97 11.82
CA ALA A 100 19.71 7.97 12.25
C ALA A 100 19.97 6.92 11.16
N SER A 101 18.92 6.47 10.46
CA SER A 101 19.00 5.43 9.43
C SER A 101 19.69 5.90 8.14
N GLU A 102 19.64 7.21 7.84
CA GLU A 102 20.18 7.80 6.61
C GLU A 102 21.67 7.48 6.38
N LYS A 103 22.44 7.31 7.44
CA LYS A 103 23.89 7.04 7.38
C LYS A 103 24.22 5.67 6.77
N ASP A 104 23.28 4.73 6.87
CA ASP A 104 23.42 3.36 6.34
C ASP A 104 22.94 3.23 4.89
N CYS A 105 22.30 4.28 4.36
CA CYS A 105 21.65 4.23 3.06
C CYS A 105 22.66 4.21 1.91
N LYS A 106 22.41 3.31 0.96
CA LYS A 106 23.13 3.25 -0.29
C LYS A 106 22.78 4.47 -1.14
N ARG A 107 23.82 5.09 -1.71
CA ARG A 107 23.64 6.12 -2.74
C ARG A 107 23.21 5.47 -4.05
N THR A 108 22.26 6.10 -4.70
CA THR A 108 21.65 5.63 -5.94
C THR A 108 21.79 6.68 -7.04
N ASP A 109 21.90 6.20 -8.27
CA ASP A 109 21.94 7.03 -9.46
C ASP A 109 20.50 7.34 -9.89
N LYS A 110 20.00 8.48 -9.39
CA LYS A 110 18.68 9.02 -9.76
C LYS A 110 18.73 9.56 -11.19
N GLY A 111 17.94 8.98 -12.07
CA GLY A 111 17.86 9.40 -13.48
C GLY A 111 17.54 8.30 -14.47
N ALA A 112 17.36 7.06 -13.98
CA ALA A 112 16.84 6.00 -14.82
C ALA A 112 15.35 6.23 -15.13
N THR A 113 14.89 5.68 -16.26
CA THR A 113 13.47 5.66 -16.62
C THR A 113 13.10 4.25 -17.04
N PHE A 114 12.55 3.48 -16.11
CA PHE A 114 12.13 2.09 -16.31
C PHE A 114 10.67 1.98 -16.71
N TYR A 115 9.82 2.88 -16.22
CA TYR A 115 8.39 2.96 -16.49
C TYR A 115 8.01 4.38 -16.91
N GLU A 116 7.43 4.54 -18.09
CA GLU A 116 7.05 5.85 -18.64
C GLU A 116 5.58 6.14 -18.41
N PHE A 117 5.25 7.37 -18.03
CA PHE A 117 3.87 7.80 -17.84
C PHE A 117 3.01 7.55 -19.09
N ARG A 118 1.86 6.91 -18.91
CA ARG A 118 0.89 6.55 -19.96
C ARG A 118 -0.34 7.44 -19.89
N GLN A 119 -0.98 7.45 -18.73
CA GLN A 119 -2.23 8.14 -18.52
C GLN A 119 -2.45 8.42 -17.04
N ASN A 120 -3.18 9.48 -16.79
CA ASN A 120 -3.81 9.78 -15.52
C ASN A 120 -5.32 9.67 -15.72
N SER A 121 -5.98 8.78 -14.97
CA SER A 121 -7.43 8.59 -14.99
C SER A 121 -8.09 9.22 -13.76
N ARG A 122 -8.71 10.39 -13.94
CA ARG A 122 -9.34 11.16 -12.85
C ARG A 122 -10.77 10.75 -12.52
N SER A 123 -11.41 10.02 -13.43
CA SER A 123 -12.72 9.39 -13.20
C SER A 123 -12.67 8.27 -12.16
N VAL A 124 -11.47 7.81 -11.82
CA VAL A 124 -11.21 6.76 -10.84
C VAL A 124 -10.33 7.31 -9.74
N LYS A 125 -10.97 7.72 -8.64
CA LYS A 125 -10.30 8.26 -7.46
C LYS A 125 -10.23 7.18 -6.41
N SER A 126 -9.02 6.86 -5.96
CA SER A 126 -8.91 5.99 -4.80
C SER A 126 -9.36 6.74 -3.55
N THR A 127 -9.89 6.03 -2.56
CA THR A 127 -10.16 6.54 -1.21
C THR A 127 -9.31 5.75 -0.23
N PHE A 128 -8.60 6.45 0.65
CA PHE A 128 -7.93 5.84 1.80
C PHE A 128 -8.51 6.45 3.08
N LEU A 129 -8.48 5.67 4.15
CA LEU A 129 -9.01 6.06 5.47
C LEU A 129 -7.96 5.91 6.59
N HIS A 130 -6.81 5.29 6.30
CA HIS A 130 -5.74 5.06 7.28
C HIS A 130 -4.48 5.82 6.90
N PHE A 131 -3.88 6.55 7.83
CA PHE A 131 -2.65 7.29 7.58
C PHE A 131 -1.42 6.37 7.39
N GLN A 132 -1.49 5.10 7.83
CA GLN A 132 -0.41 4.11 7.69
C GLN A 132 -0.53 3.10 6.53
N LEU A 133 -1.72 2.56 6.27
CA LEU A 133 -1.90 1.40 5.39
C LEU A 133 -2.09 1.84 3.93
N ARG A 134 -1.48 1.10 2.99
CA ARG A 134 -1.34 1.50 1.57
C ARG A 134 -1.57 0.35 0.57
N ASN A 135 -2.39 -0.64 0.91
CA ASN A 135 -2.64 -1.83 0.08
C ASN A 135 -4.04 -1.80 -0.57
N LEU A 136 -4.38 -0.72 -1.28
CA LEU A 136 -5.71 -0.51 -1.85
C LEU A 136 -5.77 -0.47 -3.39
N VAL A 137 -4.67 -0.79 -4.08
CA VAL A 137 -4.59 -0.84 -5.54
C VAL A 137 -3.99 -2.18 -5.95
N TRP A 138 -4.65 -2.89 -6.87
CA TRP A 138 -4.23 -4.22 -7.30
C TRP A 138 -4.49 -4.47 -8.78
N ALA A 139 -3.43 -4.73 -9.54
CA ALA A 139 -3.53 -5.02 -10.96
C ALA A 139 -3.56 -6.53 -11.21
N THR A 140 -4.53 -7.00 -12.01
CA THR A 140 -4.61 -8.41 -12.44
C THR A 140 -4.14 -8.59 -13.88
N SER A 141 -4.05 -7.50 -14.65
CA SER A 141 -3.43 -7.44 -15.96
C SER A 141 -2.82 -6.05 -16.17
N LYS A 142 -2.14 -5.81 -17.30
CA LYS A 142 -1.73 -4.45 -17.69
C LYS A 142 -2.90 -3.51 -18.00
N HIS A 143 -4.11 -4.04 -18.09
CA HIS A 143 -5.32 -3.30 -18.43
C HIS A 143 -6.32 -3.27 -17.30
N ASP A 144 -6.29 -4.22 -16.37
CA ASP A 144 -7.33 -4.43 -15.37
C ASP A 144 -6.77 -4.21 -13.98
N VAL A 145 -7.35 -3.25 -13.27
CA VAL A 145 -6.92 -2.79 -11.96
C VAL A 145 -8.11 -2.58 -11.04
N TYR A 146 -7.94 -3.02 -9.80
CA TYR A 146 -8.94 -2.98 -8.75
C TYR A 146 -8.46 -2.01 -7.68
N LEU A 147 -9.38 -1.19 -7.18
CA LEU A 147 -9.07 -0.22 -6.15
C LEU A 147 -10.28 0.15 -5.32
N MET A 148 -10.02 0.61 -4.10
CA MET A 148 -11.07 1.21 -3.27
C MET A 148 -11.36 2.63 -3.74
N SER A 149 -12.64 2.90 -4.00
CA SER A 149 -13.20 4.22 -4.30
C SER A 149 -14.43 4.40 -3.41
N HIS A 150 -14.34 5.27 -2.42
CA HIS A 150 -15.31 5.43 -1.34
C HIS A 150 -15.58 4.07 -0.65
N PHE A 151 -16.84 3.63 -0.63
CA PHE A 151 -17.27 2.36 -0.08
C PHE A 151 -17.37 1.24 -1.13
N SER A 152 -16.73 1.39 -2.29
CA SER A 152 -16.81 0.41 -3.35
C SER A 152 -15.44 -0.03 -3.82
N VAL A 153 -15.23 -1.34 -3.92
CA VAL A 153 -14.15 -1.88 -4.74
C VAL A 153 -14.59 -1.74 -6.19
N VAL A 154 -13.84 -0.95 -6.95
CA VAL A 154 -14.08 -0.72 -8.37
C VAL A 154 -13.04 -1.44 -9.19
N HIS A 155 -13.47 -2.01 -10.31
CA HIS A 155 -12.60 -2.46 -11.38
C HIS A 155 -12.55 -1.38 -12.45
N TRP A 156 -11.33 -0.99 -12.82
CA TRP A 156 -11.03 -0.09 -13.92
C TRP A 156 -10.31 -0.85 -15.02
N SER A 157 -10.81 -0.71 -16.24
CA SER A 157 -10.15 -1.26 -17.42
C SER A 157 -9.55 -0.13 -18.25
N THR A 158 -8.23 -0.01 -18.30
CA THR A 158 -7.52 1.00 -19.10
C THR A 158 -7.70 0.80 -20.60
N LEU A 159 -8.00 -0.44 -21.01
CA LEU A 159 -8.26 -0.77 -22.41
C LEU A 159 -9.59 -0.21 -22.91
N THR A 160 -10.64 -0.31 -22.07
CA THR A 160 -12.00 0.13 -22.42
C THR A 160 -12.37 1.49 -21.85
N CYS A 161 -11.50 2.06 -21.00
CA CYS A 161 -11.73 3.28 -20.22
C CYS A 161 -13.06 3.22 -19.43
N ASN A 162 -13.39 2.03 -18.91
CA ASN A 162 -14.65 1.79 -18.21
C ASN A 162 -14.41 1.40 -16.76
N LYS A 163 -15.29 1.92 -15.89
CA LYS A 163 -15.34 1.60 -14.45
C LYS A 163 -16.55 0.72 -14.18
N SER A 164 -16.35 -0.37 -13.46
CA SER A 164 -17.42 -1.25 -12.97
C SER A 164 -17.28 -1.45 -11.47
N GLU A 165 -18.40 -1.40 -10.75
CA GLU A 165 -18.43 -1.73 -9.32
C GLU A 165 -18.40 -3.25 -9.13
N VAL A 166 -17.50 -3.72 -8.27
CA VAL A 166 -17.28 -5.16 -8.03
C VAL A 166 -17.85 -5.59 -6.68
N LEU A 167 -17.69 -4.73 -5.68
CA LEU A 167 -18.17 -4.96 -4.31
C LEU A 167 -18.50 -3.60 -3.70
N ASN A 168 -19.73 -3.43 -3.22
CA ASN A 168 -20.17 -2.24 -2.49
C ASN A 168 -20.37 -2.60 -1.01
N VAL A 169 -19.59 -1.97 -0.14
CA VAL A 169 -19.59 -2.18 1.32
C VAL A 169 -20.27 -1.04 2.09
N SER A 170 -20.92 -0.09 1.40
CA SER A 170 -21.71 0.97 2.06
C SER A 170 -22.97 0.43 2.71
N GLY A 171 -23.56 -0.61 2.10
CA GLY A 171 -24.74 -1.30 2.59
C GLY A 171 -24.39 -2.55 3.39
N HIS A 172 -25.39 -3.41 3.53
CA HIS A 172 -25.23 -4.72 4.12
C HIS A 172 -24.64 -5.72 3.10
N VAL A 173 -23.58 -6.41 3.49
CA VAL A 173 -22.86 -7.40 2.69
C VAL A 173 -22.82 -8.72 3.44
N ALA A 174 -23.46 -9.75 2.90
CA ALA A 174 -23.49 -11.09 3.47
C ALA A 174 -23.12 -12.15 2.43
N PRO A 175 -22.55 -13.29 2.84
CA PRO A 175 -22.20 -14.36 1.92
C PRO A 175 -23.45 -14.99 1.30
N CYS A 176 -23.43 -15.17 -0.02
CA CYS A 176 -24.48 -15.87 -0.77
C CYS A 176 -24.32 -17.40 -0.69
N GLU A 177 -23.11 -17.87 -0.35
CA GLU A 177 -22.78 -19.27 -0.17
C GLU A 177 -22.70 -19.62 1.32
N LYS A 178 -23.16 -20.82 1.69
CA LYS A 178 -23.13 -21.30 3.09
C LYS A 178 -21.96 -22.23 3.29
N HIS A 179 -20.91 -21.70 3.93
CA HIS A 179 -19.73 -22.46 4.30
C HIS A 179 -19.54 -22.49 5.81
N PRO A 180 -18.88 -23.52 6.39
CA PRO A 180 -18.74 -23.66 7.83
C PRO A 180 -18.06 -22.49 8.53
N GLY A 181 -17.04 -21.87 7.90
CA GLY A 181 -16.35 -20.70 8.45
C GLY A 181 -17.04 -19.37 8.17
N SER A 182 -18.17 -19.37 7.46
CA SER A 182 -18.86 -18.14 7.04
C SER A 182 -19.62 -17.51 8.20
N LEU A 183 -19.39 -16.22 8.41
CA LEU A 183 -20.25 -15.37 9.21
C LEU A 183 -21.48 -14.97 8.35
N LEU A 184 -22.57 -15.73 8.51
CA LEU A 184 -23.77 -15.59 7.66
C LEU A 184 -24.52 -14.27 7.85
N GLU A 185 -24.35 -13.61 8.99
CA GLU A 185 -24.95 -12.29 9.24
C GLU A 185 -24.32 -11.20 8.37
N GLY A 186 -23.10 -11.40 7.87
CA GLY A 186 -22.39 -10.42 7.08
C GLY A 186 -21.94 -9.19 7.87
N PHE A 187 -21.74 -8.09 7.15
CA PHE A 187 -21.26 -6.82 7.70
C PHE A 187 -22.04 -5.65 7.10
N THR A 188 -22.00 -4.49 7.75
CA THR A 188 -22.64 -3.27 7.26
C THR A 188 -21.65 -2.13 7.37
N GLN A 189 -21.58 -1.28 6.35
CA GLN A 189 -20.71 -0.08 6.36
C GLN A 189 -19.24 -0.39 6.68
N THR A 190 -18.73 -1.51 6.15
CA THR A 190 -17.34 -1.91 6.39
C THR A 190 -16.39 -0.87 5.82
N GLN A 191 -15.53 -0.34 6.69
CA GLN A 191 -14.39 0.48 6.28
C GLN A 191 -13.26 -0.46 5.85
N VAL A 192 -12.87 -0.42 4.57
CA VAL A 192 -11.84 -1.31 4.02
C VAL A 192 -10.46 -0.70 4.28
N SER A 193 -9.58 -1.46 4.94
CA SER A 193 -8.18 -1.10 5.22
C SER A 193 -7.20 -1.70 4.21
N THR A 194 -7.52 -2.83 3.60
CA THR A 194 -6.63 -3.54 2.68
C THR A 194 -7.42 -4.34 1.64
N LEU A 195 -6.82 -4.55 0.47
CA LEU A 195 -7.38 -5.28 -0.65
C LEU A 195 -6.30 -6.17 -1.29
N ALA A 196 -6.67 -7.37 -1.73
CA ALA A 196 -5.89 -8.17 -2.65
C ALA A 196 -6.80 -8.82 -3.71
N VAL A 197 -6.30 -8.91 -4.95
CA VAL A 197 -7.03 -9.55 -6.06
C VAL A 197 -6.10 -10.46 -6.86
N LYS A 198 -6.38 -11.77 -6.88
CA LYS A 198 -5.54 -12.72 -7.61
C LYS A 198 -6.33 -13.96 -7.96
N ASP A 199 -6.08 -14.51 -9.15
CA ASP A 199 -6.68 -15.77 -9.60
C ASP A 199 -8.21 -15.81 -9.41
N ASN A 200 -8.88 -14.73 -9.83
CA ASN A 200 -10.33 -14.48 -9.67
C ASN A 200 -10.84 -14.33 -8.23
N LEU A 201 -10.00 -14.41 -7.21
CA LEU A 201 -10.39 -14.12 -5.83
C LEU A 201 -10.07 -12.66 -5.48
N LEU A 202 -11.08 -11.95 -4.98
CA LEU A 202 -10.94 -10.67 -4.31
C LEU A 202 -11.13 -10.88 -2.81
N VAL A 203 -10.21 -10.34 -2.00
CA VAL A 203 -10.31 -10.29 -0.54
C VAL A 203 -10.20 -8.84 -0.09
N ALA A 204 -11.21 -8.36 0.62
CA ALA A 204 -11.20 -7.05 1.29
C ALA A 204 -11.15 -7.26 2.81
N GLY A 205 -10.20 -6.60 3.46
CA GLY A 205 -10.04 -6.58 4.92
C GLY A 205 -10.55 -5.26 5.50
N GLY A 206 -11.22 -5.33 6.65
CA GLY A 206 -11.79 -4.17 7.32
C GLY A 206 -11.09 -3.76 8.62
N PHE A 207 -11.49 -2.59 9.14
CA PHE A 207 -10.95 -2.00 10.38
C PHE A 207 -11.40 -2.73 11.65
N GLN A 208 -12.48 -3.52 11.61
CA GLN A 208 -13.00 -4.28 12.75
C GLN A 208 -12.79 -5.79 12.55
N GLY A 209 -11.70 -6.15 11.87
CA GLY A 209 -11.30 -7.53 11.62
C GLY A 209 -12.12 -8.24 10.56
N GLU A 210 -12.98 -7.53 9.82
CA GLU A 210 -13.80 -8.13 8.77
C GLU A 210 -12.95 -8.64 7.61
N LEU A 211 -13.37 -9.77 7.03
CA LEU A 211 -12.85 -10.32 5.79
C LEU A 211 -14.02 -10.62 4.86
N ILE A 212 -14.02 -10.01 3.69
CA ILE A 212 -15.02 -10.21 2.65
C ILE A 212 -14.34 -10.79 1.41
N CYS A 213 -14.73 -11.99 1.03
CA CYS A 213 -14.15 -12.74 -0.07
C CYS A 213 -15.17 -12.92 -1.20
N LYS A 214 -14.79 -12.49 -2.40
CA LYS A 214 -15.63 -12.57 -3.59
C LYS A 214 -14.85 -13.21 -4.74
N PHE A 215 -15.38 -14.30 -5.28
CA PHE A 215 -14.92 -14.78 -6.58
C PHE A 215 -15.51 -13.89 -7.69
N LEU A 216 -14.66 -13.38 -8.56
CA LEU A 216 -14.98 -12.40 -9.60
C LEU A 216 -15.79 -12.99 -10.75
N ASP A 217 -15.70 -14.31 -10.95
CA ASP A 217 -16.47 -15.08 -11.93
C ASP A 217 -17.84 -15.55 -11.39
N ARG A 218 -18.18 -15.20 -10.14
CA ARG A 218 -19.43 -15.59 -9.47
C ARG A 218 -20.24 -14.37 -9.00
N PRO A 219 -21.57 -14.48 -8.96
CA PRO A 219 -22.41 -13.43 -8.38
C PRO A 219 -22.28 -13.41 -6.85
N GLY A 220 -22.41 -12.22 -6.26
CA GLY A 220 -22.44 -12.06 -4.81
C GLY A 220 -21.10 -12.28 -4.10
N VAL A 221 -21.14 -12.32 -2.77
CA VAL A 221 -19.99 -12.61 -1.90
C VAL A 221 -19.97 -14.10 -1.59
N SER A 222 -18.80 -14.73 -1.69
CA SER A 222 -18.68 -16.17 -1.46
C SER A 222 -18.43 -16.51 0.01
N PHE A 223 -17.69 -15.65 0.71
CA PHE A 223 -17.31 -15.92 2.10
C PHE A 223 -17.11 -14.61 2.88
N CYS A 224 -17.65 -14.58 4.09
CA CYS A 224 -17.38 -13.53 5.07
C CYS A 224 -16.85 -14.18 6.34
N SER A 225 -15.85 -13.58 6.97
CA SER A 225 -15.36 -14.02 8.27
C SER A 225 -14.83 -12.85 9.06
N ARG A 226 -14.61 -13.06 10.35
CA ARG A 226 -13.98 -12.07 11.22
C ARG A 226 -12.73 -12.67 11.85
N THR A 227 -11.63 -11.95 11.78
CA THR A 227 -10.32 -12.38 12.30
C THR A 227 -10.29 -12.38 13.81
N THR A 228 -10.82 -11.33 14.44
CA THR A 228 -10.96 -11.19 15.90
C THR A 228 -12.13 -10.26 16.23
N TYR A 229 -12.61 -10.31 17.47
CA TYR A 229 -13.63 -9.41 18.00
C TYR A 229 -13.04 -8.38 18.97
N ASP A 230 -11.71 -8.32 19.10
CA ASP A 230 -11.03 -7.32 19.91
C ASP A 230 -11.29 -5.91 19.37
N ASP A 231 -11.25 -4.89 20.24
CA ASP A 231 -11.51 -3.51 19.83
C ASP A 231 -10.49 -3.01 18.79
N ASN A 232 -9.25 -3.52 18.86
CA ASN A 232 -8.17 -3.19 17.94
C ASN A 232 -7.96 -4.29 16.87
N ALA A 233 -9.00 -4.54 16.06
CA ALA A 233 -9.05 -5.69 15.14
C ALA A 233 -8.57 -5.42 13.70
N ILE A 234 -8.01 -4.25 13.40
CA ILE A 234 -7.73 -3.81 12.01
C ILE A 234 -7.02 -4.91 11.22
N THR A 235 -7.54 -5.21 10.03
CA THR A 235 -6.86 -6.08 9.07
C THR A 235 -5.86 -5.25 8.29
N ASN A 236 -4.59 -5.31 8.67
CA ASN A 236 -3.56 -4.41 8.17
C ASN A 236 -3.10 -4.77 6.75
N ALA A 237 -3.01 -6.06 6.45
CA ALA A 237 -2.61 -6.54 5.13
C ALA A 237 -3.27 -7.88 4.81
N VAL A 238 -3.60 -8.08 3.54
CA VAL A 238 -3.99 -9.38 2.99
C VAL A 238 -3.13 -9.71 1.78
N ASP A 239 -2.77 -10.99 1.63
CA ASP A 239 -2.05 -11.47 0.45
C ASP A 239 -2.59 -12.83 0.01
N ILE A 240 -2.80 -13.01 -1.29
CA ILE A 240 -3.40 -14.21 -1.88
C ILE A 240 -2.31 -15.05 -2.53
N TYR A 241 -2.30 -16.35 -2.24
CA TYR A 241 -1.31 -17.27 -2.77
C TYR A 241 -1.91 -18.64 -3.08
N ASN A 242 -1.25 -19.36 -3.98
CA ASN A 242 -1.57 -20.75 -4.26
C ASN A 242 -0.58 -21.63 -3.51
N THR A 243 -1.10 -22.63 -2.81
CA THR A 243 -0.28 -23.69 -2.22
C THR A 243 0.37 -24.54 -3.31
N PRO A 244 1.39 -25.37 -2.99
CA PRO A 244 1.97 -26.30 -3.96
C PRO A 244 0.97 -27.29 -4.59
N SER A 245 -0.17 -27.56 -3.95
CA SER A 245 -1.26 -28.38 -4.51
C SER A 245 -2.18 -27.62 -5.46
N GLY A 246 -2.01 -26.28 -5.59
CA GLY A 246 -2.87 -25.41 -6.38
C GLY A 246 -4.08 -24.85 -5.60
N ALA A 247 -4.24 -25.21 -4.33
CA ALA A 247 -5.32 -24.66 -3.51
C ALA A 247 -5.07 -23.18 -3.22
N VAL A 248 -6.12 -22.35 -3.39
CA VAL A 248 -6.07 -20.91 -3.15
C VAL A 248 -6.19 -20.66 -1.66
N HIS A 249 -5.23 -19.90 -1.12
CA HIS A 249 -5.20 -19.45 0.25
C HIS A 249 -4.99 -17.94 0.30
N PHE A 250 -5.30 -17.34 1.45
CA PHE A 250 -4.83 -15.98 1.74
C PHE A 250 -4.38 -15.84 3.18
N THR A 251 -3.37 -15.00 3.39
CA THR A 251 -2.95 -14.58 4.73
C THR A 251 -3.57 -13.24 5.09
N ALA A 252 -3.94 -13.07 6.35
CA ALA A 252 -4.37 -11.80 6.93
C ALA A 252 -3.45 -11.43 8.11
N SER A 253 -2.86 -10.24 8.06
CA SER A 253 -2.12 -9.61 9.16
C SER A 253 -3.08 -8.70 9.93
N ASN A 254 -3.06 -8.77 11.25
CA ASN A 254 -3.99 -8.01 12.08
C ASN A 254 -3.28 -7.25 13.20
N ASN A 255 -3.92 -6.17 13.64
CA ASN A 255 -3.44 -5.36 14.74
C ASN A 255 -3.47 -6.09 16.10
N ASP A 256 -4.24 -7.17 16.21
CA ASP A 256 -4.35 -8.02 17.41
C ASP A 256 -3.14 -8.95 17.64
N CYS A 257 -2.00 -8.61 17.03
CA CYS A 257 -0.78 -9.40 17.00
C CYS A 257 -0.93 -10.76 16.27
N GLY A 258 -2.00 -10.95 15.50
CA GLY A 258 -2.31 -12.20 14.82
C GLY A 258 -1.95 -12.21 13.34
N VAL A 259 -1.50 -13.36 12.86
CA VAL A 259 -1.44 -13.71 11.44
C VAL A 259 -2.26 -14.96 11.21
N ARG A 260 -3.22 -14.87 10.28
CA ARG A 260 -4.18 -15.94 10.00
C ARG A 260 -4.04 -16.37 8.55
N ASP A 261 -4.19 -17.66 8.31
CA ASP A 261 -4.25 -18.23 6.97
C ASP A 261 -5.62 -18.84 6.74
N PHE A 262 -6.22 -18.59 5.59
CA PHE A 262 -7.53 -19.11 5.22
C PHE A 262 -7.42 -20.01 3.98
N ASP A 263 -8.00 -21.20 4.09
CA ASP A 263 -8.12 -22.18 3.00
C ASP A 263 -9.44 -21.92 2.26
N MET A 264 -9.36 -21.51 0.99
CA MET A 264 -10.54 -21.15 0.20
C MET A 264 -11.20 -22.32 -0.52
N GLU A 265 -10.65 -23.54 -0.42
CA GLU A 265 -11.36 -24.76 -0.81
C GLU A 265 -12.31 -25.20 0.31
N LYS A 266 -11.89 -24.99 1.56
CA LYS A 266 -12.68 -25.33 2.77
C LYS A 266 -13.44 -24.16 3.37
N PHE A 267 -13.16 -22.94 2.91
CA PHE A 267 -13.76 -21.69 3.39
C PHE A 267 -13.66 -21.57 4.92
N GLN A 268 -12.46 -21.73 5.45
CA GLN A 268 -12.20 -21.66 6.89
C GLN A 268 -10.75 -21.25 7.18
N MET A 269 -10.52 -20.75 8.39
CA MET A 269 -9.17 -20.50 8.90
C MET A 269 -8.42 -21.83 9.03
N SER A 270 -7.24 -21.91 8.42
CA SER A 270 -6.36 -23.07 8.41
C SER A 270 -5.28 -22.97 9.49
N LYS A 271 -4.75 -21.75 9.72
CA LYS A 271 -3.68 -21.48 10.69
C LYS A 271 -3.90 -20.14 11.38
N HIS A 272 -3.38 -20.03 12.60
CA HIS A 272 -3.32 -18.80 13.36
C HIS A 272 -2.02 -18.76 14.16
N PHE A 273 -1.23 -17.72 13.94
CA PHE A 273 0.01 -17.43 14.67
C PHE A 273 -0.15 -16.13 15.43
N ARG A 274 0.38 -16.06 16.66
CA ARG A 274 0.39 -14.84 17.48
C ARG A 274 1.82 -14.39 17.71
N PHE A 275 2.02 -13.08 17.68
CA PHE A 275 3.28 -12.40 17.90
C PHE A 275 3.19 -11.49 19.14
N ALA A 276 4.32 -10.91 19.52
CA ALA A 276 4.40 -10.05 20.71
C ALA A 276 3.89 -8.61 20.45
N TRP A 277 3.57 -8.29 19.21
CA TRP A 277 3.25 -6.94 18.75
C TRP A 277 2.27 -6.97 17.56
N PRO A 278 1.50 -5.88 17.33
CA PRO A 278 0.62 -5.72 16.18
C PRO A 278 1.31 -5.97 14.84
N VAL A 279 0.75 -6.84 13.99
CA VAL A 279 1.37 -7.21 12.72
C VAL A 279 0.83 -6.32 11.61
N ASN A 280 1.70 -5.47 11.04
CA ASN A 280 1.32 -4.51 10.00
C ASN A 280 1.37 -5.13 8.61
N HIS A 281 2.29 -6.07 8.36
CA HIS A 281 2.39 -6.72 7.05
C HIS A 281 3.03 -8.10 7.13
N THR A 282 2.61 -8.97 6.23
CA THR A 282 3.25 -10.27 5.99
C THR A 282 3.43 -10.54 4.51
N SER A 283 4.52 -11.22 4.16
CA SER A 283 4.72 -11.71 2.79
C SER A 283 5.28 -13.13 2.78
N LEU A 284 4.68 -13.99 1.95
CA LEU A 284 5.06 -15.39 1.80
C LEU A 284 6.15 -15.55 0.73
N SER A 285 7.14 -16.41 1.01
CA SER A 285 8.18 -16.76 0.05
C SER A 285 7.57 -17.46 -1.17
N PRO A 286 8.17 -17.34 -2.37
CA PRO A 286 7.66 -17.99 -3.58
C PRO A 286 7.50 -19.51 -3.48
N ASP A 287 8.31 -20.17 -2.65
CA ASP A 287 8.22 -21.60 -2.39
C ASP A 287 7.20 -21.98 -1.29
N GLY A 288 6.54 -20.99 -0.70
CA GLY A 288 5.50 -21.13 0.32
C GLY A 288 6.01 -21.60 1.69
N LYS A 289 7.33 -21.61 1.94
CA LYS A 289 7.90 -22.17 3.19
C LYS A 289 8.15 -21.13 4.28
N LEU A 290 8.39 -19.88 3.91
CA LEU A 290 8.79 -18.84 4.86
C LEU A 290 7.85 -17.65 4.76
N LEU A 291 7.53 -17.06 5.91
CA LEU A 291 6.80 -15.80 6.02
C LEU A 291 7.72 -14.75 6.63
N VAL A 292 7.76 -13.58 6.01
CA VAL A 292 8.29 -12.37 6.65
C VAL A 292 7.14 -11.74 7.42
N ILE A 293 7.36 -11.46 8.70
CA ILE A 293 6.43 -10.82 9.62
C ILE A 293 7.03 -9.49 10.03
N VAL A 294 6.31 -8.39 9.83
CA VAL A 294 6.71 -7.05 10.25
C VAL A 294 5.54 -6.30 10.89
N GLY A 295 5.84 -5.39 11.81
CA GLY A 295 4.81 -4.69 12.58
C GLY A 295 5.39 -3.66 13.53
N ASP A 296 4.73 -3.51 14.68
CA ASP A 296 5.08 -2.54 15.73
C ASP A 296 6.27 -2.99 16.57
N ASN A 297 7.37 -3.25 15.87
CA ASN A 297 8.66 -3.61 16.43
C ASN A 297 9.78 -3.16 15.49
N LEU A 298 10.95 -2.90 16.06
CA LEU A 298 12.15 -2.59 15.30
C LEU A 298 12.59 -3.77 14.42
N ASP A 299 12.48 -4.97 14.98
CA ASP A 299 12.93 -6.18 14.32
C ASP A 299 11.75 -6.85 13.61
N GLY A 300 11.95 -7.14 12.32
CA GLY A 300 11.11 -8.13 11.63
C GLY A 300 11.46 -9.55 12.06
N ILE A 301 10.59 -10.51 11.76
CA ILE A 301 10.85 -11.92 12.04
C ILE A 301 10.57 -12.73 10.77
N LEU A 302 11.49 -13.62 10.44
CA LEU A 302 11.29 -14.66 9.43
C LEU A 302 10.82 -15.93 10.15
N VAL A 303 9.67 -16.48 9.73
CA VAL A 303 9.07 -17.66 10.36
C VAL A 303 8.81 -18.78 9.35
N ASP A 304 8.78 -20.02 9.82
CA ASP A 304 8.29 -21.16 9.04
C ASP A 304 6.76 -21.04 8.84
N SER A 305 6.30 -21.05 7.59
CA SER A 305 4.90 -20.79 7.23
C SER A 305 3.91 -21.88 7.68
N ARG A 306 4.42 -23.05 8.09
CA ARG A 306 3.59 -24.19 8.52
C ARG A 306 3.39 -24.18 10.02
N SER A 307 4.44 -23.87 10.77
CA SER A 307 4.45 -23.95 12.23
C SER A 307 4.39 -22.59 12.93
N GLY A 308 4.66 -21.50 12.21
CA GLY A 308 4.76 -20.15 12.78
C GLY A 308 5.99 -19.94 13.65
N LYS A 309 6.91 -20.91 13.70
CA LYS A 309 8.12 -20.83 14.53
C LYS A 309 9.13 -19.87 13.89
N ALA A 310 9.73 -19.02 14.72
CA ALA A 310 10.80 -18.14 14.31
C ALA A 310 12.00 -18.92 13.77
N VAL A 311 12.48 -18.51 12.61
CA VAL A 311 13.69 -18.99 11.95
C VAL A 311 14.83 -18.00 12.17
N ALA A 312 14.57 -16.70 12.05
CA ALA A 312 15.54 -15.63 12.25
C ALA A 312 14.87 -14.29 12.56
N ASN A 313 15.58 -13.41 13.26
CA ASN A 313 15.20 -12.00 13.41
C ASN A 313 15.87 -11.16 12.31
N LEU A 314 15.23 -10.07 11.93
CA LEU A 314 15.65 -9.12 10.91
C LEU A 314 16.03 -7.80 11.58
N CYS A 315 17.22 -7.77 12.16
CA CYS A 315 17.68 -6.64 12.97
C CYS A 315 18.34 -5.55 12.12
N GLY A 316 17.95 -4.29 12.33
CA GLY A 316 18.65 -3.13 11.77
C GLY A 316 17.77 -1.93 11.46
N HIS A 317 16.46 -2.12 11.29
CA HIS A 317 15.53 -0.99 11.24
C HIS A 317 15.50 -0.26 12.59
N LEU A 318 15.20 1.03 12.55
CA LEU A 318 15.21 1.91 13.74
C LEU A 318 13.82 2.40 14.15
N ASP A 319 12.77 1.90 13.50
CA ASP A 319 11.37 2.19 13.81
C ASP A 319 10.49 1.00 13.36
N PHE A 320 9.16 1.18 13.27
CA PHE A 320 8.20 0.12 12.94
C PHE A 320 8.07 -0.11 11.43
N SER A 321 7.87 -1.36 11.05
CA SER A 321 7.77 -1.76 9.65
C SER A 321 6.33 -1.96 9.19
N PHE A 322 6.04 -1.56 7.95
CA PHE A 322 4.69 -1.52 7.37
C PHE A 322 4.56 -2.23 6.02
N ALA A 323 5.68 -2.65 5.44
CA ALA A 323 5.67 -3.32 4.15
C ALA A 323 6.74 -4.40 4.11
N SER A 324 6.43 -5.49 3.40
CA SER A 324 7.40 -6.51 3.05
C SER A 324 7.08 -7.10 1.67
N SER A 325 8.10 -7.54 0.95
CA SER A 325 7.90 -8.20 -0.35
C SER A 325 9.04 -9.15 -0.65
N TRP A 326 8.73 -10.35 -1.13
CA TRP A 326 9.73 -11.30 -1.61
C TRP A 326 10.08 -11.02 -3.06
N HIS A 327 11.38 -11.08 -3.37
CA HIS A 327 11.81 -11.20 -4.75
C HIS A 327 11.44 -12.60 -5.27
N PRO A 328 11.04 -12.75 -6.55
CA PRO A 328 10.61 -14.04 -7.10
C PRO A 328 11.70 -15.13 -7.16
N ASP A 329 12.98 -14.80 -6.94
CA ASP A 329 14.04 -15.81 -6.76
C ASP A 329 13.91 -16.62 -5.47
N GLY A 330 13.12 -16.13 -4.51
CA GLY A 330 12.94 -16.73 -3.19
C GLY A 330 14.17 -16.70 -2.30
N ILE A 331 15.20 -15.92 -2.65
CA ILE A 331 16.45 -15.74 -1.89
C ILE A 331 16.47 -14.37 -1.22
N THR A 332 15.99 -13.35 -1.94
CA THR A 332 16.01 -11.97 -1.49
C THR A 332 14.62 -11.50 -1.12
N PHE A 333 14.50 -10.60 -0.14
CA PHE A 333 13.26 -9.92 0.17
C PHE A 333 13.54 -8.52 0.71
N ALA A 334 12.51 -7.70 0.81
CA ALA A 334 12.59 -6.31 1.24
C ALA A 334 11.62 -6.03 2.38
N THR A 335 11.98 -5.10 3.26
CA THR A 335 11.14 -4.56 4.34
C THR A 335 11.14 -3.04 4.30
N GLY A 336 9.96 -2.43 4.45
CA GLY A 336 9.75 -0.98 4.43
C GLY A 336 9.34 -0.49 5.81
N ASN A 337 9.86 0.67 6.20
CA ASN A 337 9.84 1.09 7.60
C ASN A 337 9.59 2.59 7.79
N GLN A 338 9.13 2.94 8.99
CA GLN A 338 8.89 4.30 9.45
C GLN A 338 10.17 5.14 9.53
N ASP A 339 11.34 4.50 9.69
CA ASP A 339 12.69 5.07 9.63
C ASP A 339 13.10 5.59 8.24
N LYS A 340 12.16 5.76 7.32
CA LYS A 340 12.33 6.21 5.92
C LYS A 340 13.19 5.29 5.05
N THR A 341 13.47 4.06 5.48
CA THR A 341 14.26 3.11 4.70
C THR A 341 13.47 1.90 4.23
N CYS A 342 13.92 1.38 3.08
CA CYS A 342 13.64 0.04 2.62
C CYS A 342 14.93 -0.78 2.74
N ARG A 343 14.91 -1.83 3.57
CA ARG A 343 16.08 -2.74 3.72
C ARG A 343 15.88 -3.98 2.87
N ILE A 344 16.93 -4.36 2.16
CA ILE A 344 16.99 -5.58 1.35
C ILE A 344 17.75 -6.65 2.13
N TRP A 345 17.20 -7.86 2.17
CA TRP A 345 17.73 -8.98 2.94
C TRP A 345 18.03 -10.16 2.01
N ASP A 346 19.11 -10.87 2.31
CA ASP A 346 19.45 -12.14 1.67
C ASP A 346 19.29 -13.24 2.71
N MET A 347 18.38 -14.19 2.47
CA MET A 347 18.09 -15.25 3.43
C MET A 347 19.29 -16.16 3.74
N ARG A 348 20.33 -16.13 2.89
CA ARG A 348 21.58 -16.87 3.12
C ARG A 348 22.48 -16.21 4.17
N ASN A 349 22.26 -14.92 4.44
CA ASN A 349 22.96 -14.17 5.48
C ASN A 349 22.06 -13.06 6.07
N LEU A 350 21.30 -13.41 7.10
CA LEU A 350 20.37 -12.49 7.78
C LEU A 350 20.99 -11.69 8.93
N SER A 351 22.31 -11.82 9.17
CA SER A 351 22.95 -11.06 10.25
C SER A 351 23.02 -9.55 9.97
N LYS A 352 22.75 -9.14 8.72
CA LYS A 352 22.67 -7.75 8.26
C LYS A 352 21.86 -7.67 6.97
N SER A 353 21.33 -6.49 6.66
CA SER A 353 20.78 -6.21 5.34
C SER A 353 21.89 -6.12 4.29
N VAL A 354 21.55 -6.47 3.05
CA VAL A 354 22.41 -6.33 1.85
C VAL A 354 22.60 -4.85 1.52
N THR A 355 21.52 -4.08 1.60
CA THR A 355 21.52 -2.62 1.38
C THR A 355 20.31 -2.00 2.08
N ALA A 356 20.41 -0.71 2.39
CA ALA A 356 19.28 0.14 2.78
C ALA A 356 19.07 1.20 1.69
N LEU A 357 17.83 1.39 1.26
CA LEU A 357 17.42 2.39 0.26
C LEU A 357 16.60 3.46 0.96
N LYS A 358 16.84 4.73 0.62
CA LYS A 358 16.26 5.89 1.30
C LYS A 358 15.03 6.41 0.54
N GLY A 359 13.96 6.73 1.28
CA GLY A 359 12.86 7.57 0.80
C GLY A 359 13.16 9.07 0.95
N ASN A 360 12.45 9.91 0.22
CA ASN A 360 12.66 11.35 0.19
C ASN A 360 12.01 12.10 1.37
N ILE A 361 10.75 11.82 1.71
CA ILE A 361 9.99 12.57 2.72
C ILE A 361 9.65 11.77 3.97
N GLY A 362 9.35 10.48 3.83
CA GLY A 362 8.79 9.69 4.91
C GLY A 362 8.93 8.19 4.78
N ALA A 363 8.11 7.51 5.58
CA ALA A 363 8.10 6.06 5.75
C ALA A 363 7.87 5.28 4.45
N ILE A 364 8.48 4.09 4.34
CA ILE A 364 8.21 3.19 3.21
C ILE A 364 7.01 2.31 3.55
N ARG A 365 5.89 2.52 2.86
CA ARG A 365 4.56 1.95 3.22
C ARG A 365 4.03 0.91 2.25
N SER A 366 4.65 0.77 1.08
CA SER A 366 4.36 -0.33 0.16
C SER A 366 5.61 -0.73 -0.60
N ILE A 367 5.82 -2.04 -0.79
CA ILE A 367 6.93 -2.58 -1.58
C ILE A 367 6.37 -3.67 -2.49
N ARG A 368 6.76 -3.64 -3.76
CA ARG A 368 6.42 -4.67 -4.75
C ARG A 368 7.63 -5.01 -5.60
N TYR A 369 7.97 -6.30 -5.68
CA TYR A 369 8.79 -6.78 -6.78
C TYR A 369 7.93 -7.01 -8.02
N SER A 370 8.47 -6.65 -9.19
CA SER A 370 7.94 -7.12 -10.47
C SER A 370 8.05 -8.64 -10.57
N SER A 371 7.10 -9.28 -11.26
CA SER A 371 7.02 -10.75 -11.33
C SER A 371 8.21 -11.40 -12.03
N ASP A 372 8.93 -10.67 -12.89
CA ASP A 372 10.20 -11.11 -13.50
C ASP A 372 11.44 -10.84 -12.62
N GLY A 373 11.26 -10.21 -11.46
CA GLY A 373 12.31 -9.86 -10.51
C GLY A 373 13.24 -8.74 -10.98
N ARG A 374 12.97 -8.12 -12.13
CA ARG A 374 13.89 -7.12 -12.70
C ARG A 374 13.88 -5.82 -11.90
N PHE A 375 12.70 -5.42 -11.43
CA PHE A 375 12.47 -4.17 -10.73
C PHE A 375 11.81 -4.40 -9.38
N MET A 376 12.12 -3.50 -8.45
CA MET A 376 11.43 -3.35 -7.18
C MET A 376 10.90 -1.93 -7.10
N ALA A 377 9.63 -1.75 -6.78
CA ALA A 377 9.07 -0.45 -6.47
C ALA A 377 8.81 -0.33 -4.96
N MET A 378 9.08 0.86 -4.41
CA MET A 378 8.68 1.22 -3.06
C MET A 378 7.93 2.55 -3.08
N ALA A 379 6.88 2.66 -2.28
CA ALA A 379 6.05 3.86 -2.17
C ALA A 379 6.17 4.45 -0.77
N GLU A 380 6.31 5.77 -0.74
CA GLU A 380 6.23 6.59 0.48
C GLU A 380 4.76 6.79 0.91
N PRO A 381 4.46 7.53 2.00
CA PRO A 381 3.06 7.78 2.35
C PRO A 381 2.39 8.66 1.30
N ALA A 382 3.15 9.58 0.70
CA ALA A 382 2.73 10.55 -0.29
C ALA A 382 3.85 10.83 -1.30
N ASP A 383 3.46 11.43 -2.42
CA ASP A 383 4.27 12.14 -3.41
C ASP A 383 5.29 11.33 -4.23
N PHE A 384 5.94 10.32 -3.65
CA PHE A 384 7.06 9.62 -4.24
C PHE A 384 6.85 8.11 -4.34
N VAL A 385 7.13 7.61 -5.53
CA VAL A 385 7.36 6.18 -5.78
C VAL A 385 8.74 6.01 -6.39
N HIS A 386 9.52 5.09 -5.85
CA HIS A 386 10.87 4.79 -6.35
C HIS A 386 10.86 3.42 -7.00
N VAL A 387 11.43 3.30 -8.19
CA VAL A 387 11.62 2.03 -8.90
C VAL A 387 13.11 1.77 -9.07
N PHE A 388 13.59 0.66 -8.50
CA PHE A 388 14.99 0.25 -8.51
C PHE A 388 15.22 -0.92 -9.48
N ASP A 389 16.36 -0.88 -10.17
CA ASP A 389 16.85 -2.04 -10.92
C ASP A 389 17.57 -3.04 -10.00
N VAL A 390 16.94 -4.19 -9.81
CA VAL A 390 17.45 -5.26 -8.94
C VAL A 390 18.77 -5.82 -9.47
N LYS A 391 18.95 -5.97 -10.79
CA LYS A 391 20.18 -6.59 -11.32
C LYS A 391 21.40 -5.67 -11.26
N SER A 392 21.20 -4.35 -11.13
CA SER A 392 22.30 -3.42 -10.82
C SER A 392 22.61 -3.37 -9.32
N GLY A 393 22.05 -4.28 -8.52
CA GLY A 393 22.21 -4.24 -7.06
C GLY A 393 21.57 -3.00 -6.46
N TYR A 394 20.43 -2.57 -7.01
CA TYR A 394 19.66 -1.40 -6.59
C TYR A 394 20.39 -0.06 -6.77
N GLU A 395 21.37 0.03 -7.66
CA GLU A 395 22.14 1.26 -7.91
C GLU A 395 21.37 2.26 -8.75
N LYS A 396 20.61 1.79 -9.74
CA LYS A 396 19.84 2.65 -10.63
C LYS A 396 18.43 2.84 -10.12
N GLU A 397 18.03 4.09 -10.02
CA GLU A 397 16.73 4.49 -9.48
C GLU A 397 15.99 5.38 -10.48
N GLN A 398 14.70 5.07 -10.65
CA GLN A 398 13.71 5.98 -11.18
C GLN A 398 12.87 6.52 -10.02
N GLU A 399 12.84 7.83 -9.88
CA GLU A 399 11.91 8.52 -8.99
C GLU A 399 10.68 8.96 -9.80
N ILE A 400 9.50 8.63 -9.29
CA ILE A 400 8.21 9.09 -9.80
C ILE A 400 7.68 10.12 -8.81
N ASP A 401 7.66 11.38 -9.25
CA ASP A 401 7.38 12.57 -8.44
C ASP A 401 6.01 13.17 -8.82
N PHE A 402 5.07 13.13 -7.87
CA PHE A 402 3.71 13.69 -7.95
C PHE A 402 3.29 14.25 -6.57
N PHE A 403 2.09 14.79 -6.44
CA PHE A 403 1.58 15.36 -5.19
C PHE A 403 0.33 14.63 -4.72
N GLY A 404 0.27 14.32 -3.44
CA GLY A 404 -0.87 13.68 -2.80
C GLY A 404 -0.51 12.35 -2.16
N GLU A 405 -1.41 11.87 -1.31
CA GLU A 405 -1.24 10.62 -0.59
C GLU A 405 -1.33 9.43 -1.55
N ILE A 406 -0.52 8.42 -1.29
CA ILE A 406 -0.57 7.17 -2.05
C ILE A 406 -1.62 6.30 -1.37
N SER A 407 -2.49 5.63 -2.13
CA SER A 407 -3.46 4.67 -1.60
C SER A 407 -2.99 3.23 -1.80
N GLY A 408 -2.18 3.02 -2.84
CA GLY A 408 -1.48 1.79 -3.11
C GLY A 408 -0.82 1.79 -4.48
N MET A 409 -0.10 0.71 -4.73
CA MET A 409 0.69 0.53 -5.94
C MET A 409 0.72 -0.95 -6.34
N SER A 410 0.65 -1.21 -7.64
CA SER A 410 0.75 -2.57 -8.18
C SER A 410 1.44 -2.58 -9.54
N PHE A 411 2.43 -3.46 -9.70
CA PHE A 411 2.81 -3.92 -11.04
C PHE A 411 1.70 -4.79 -11.61
N SER A 412 1.52 -4.76 -12.93
CA SER A 412 0.77 -5.80 -13.62
C SER A 412 1.54 -7.13 -13.57
N PRO A 413 0.85 -8.29 -13.53
CA PRO A 413 1.52 -9.58 -13.48
C PRO A 413 2.43 -9.88 -14.69
N ASP A 414 2.17 -9.25 -15.84
CA ASP A 414 3.01 -9.32 -17.04
C ASP A 414 4.19 -8.33 -17.03
N THR A 415 4.34 -7.54 -15.95
CA THR A 415 5.35 -6.49 -15.72
C THR A 415 5.26 -5.26 -16.62
N GLU A 416 4.30 -5.20 -17.54
CA GLU A 416 4.22 -4.14 -18.55
C GLU A 416 3.66 -2.82 -18.02
N SER A 417 2.92 -2.84 -16.92
CA SER A 417 2.34 -1.64 -16.31
C SER A 417 2.67 -1.54 -14.82
N LEU A 418 2.77 -0.32 -14.33
CA LEU A 418 2.79 0.06 -12.93
C LEU A 418 1.64 1.04 -12.68
N PHE A 419 0.80 0.71 -11.72
CA PHE A 419 -0.33 1.54 -11.30
C PHE A 419 -0.05 2.15 -9.94
N VAL A 420 -0.36 3.44 -9.79
CA VAL A 420 -0.25 4.16 -8.52
C VAL A 420 -1.56 4.91 -8.28
N GLY A 421 -2.25 4.58 -7.19
CA GLY A 421 -3.46 5.29 -6.79
C GLY A 421 -3.10 6.50 -5.94
N VAL A 422 -3.48 7.68 -6.39
CA VAL A 422 -3.26 8.95 -5.68
C VAL A 422 -4.58 9.41 -5.08
N TRP A 423 -4.56 9.69 -3.78
CA TRP A 423 -5.63 10.40 -3.10
C TRP A 423 -5.22 11.84 -2.90
N ASP A 424 -6.07 12.71 -3.41
CA ASP A 424 -6.00 14.14 -3.20
C ASP A 424 -7.41 14.68 -3.44
N ARG A 425 -7.81 15.72 -2.70
CA ARG A 425 -9.16 16.30 -2.78
C ARG A 425 -9.48 16.77 -4.20
N THR A 426 -8.50 17.30 -4.92
CA THR A 426 -8.68 17.92 -6.24
C THR A 426 -8.07 17.06 -7.36
N TYR A 427 -6.89 16.51 -7.15
CA TYR A 427 -6.08 15.80 -8.15
C TYR A 427 -5.99 14.29 -7.92
N GLY A 428 -6.85 13.74 -7.05
CA GLY A 428 -6.97 12.31 -6.83
C GLY A 428 -7.25 11.57 -8.14
N SER A 429 -6.54 10.46 -8.35
CA SER A 429 -6.51 9.77 -9.64
C SER A 429 -5.83 8.41 -9.57
N LEU A 430 -5.94 7.66 -10.66
CA LEU A 430 -5.09 6.49 -10.91
C LEU A 430 -4.05 6.85 -11.99
N LEU A 431 -2.77 6.79 -11.62
CA LEU A 431 -1.66 6.97 -12.55
C LEU A 431 -1.23 5.61 -13.12
N GLU A 432 -1.07 5.56 -14.44
CA GLU A 432 -0.56 4.40 -15.17
C GLU A 432 0.80 4.72 -15.80
N PHE A 433 1.77 3.84 -15.59
CA PHE A 433 3.08 3.88 -16.21
C PHE A 433 3.35 2.58 -16.96
N GLY A 434 3.86 2.66 -18.18
CA GLY A 434 4.18 1.50 -19.00
C GLY A 434 5.68 1.22 -19.02
N ARG A 435 6.07 -0.04 -18.91
CA ARG A 435 7.47 -0.47 -18.93
C ARG A 435 8.17 0.00 -20.21
N ARG A 436 9.30 0.67 -20.04
CA ARG A 436 10.19 1.04 -21.15
C ARG A 436 11.02 -0.17 -21.53
N ARG A 437 10.93 -0.58 -22.80
CA ARG A 437 11.75 -1.64 -23.37
C ARG A 437 12.83 -1.00 -24.25
N HIS A 438 14.09 -1.21 -23.89
CA HIS A 438 15.21 -0.89 -24.76
C HIS A 438 15.44 -2.07 -25.71
N TYR A 439 14.87 -1.98 -26.92
CA TYR A 439 15.12 -2.98 -27.96
C TYR A 439 16.45 -2.67 -28.66
N SER A 440 17.57 -3.01 -28.00
CA SER A 440 18.92 -2.77 -28.52
C SER A 440 19.20 -3.40 -29.90
N TYR A 441 18.36 -4.34 -30.36
CA TYR A 441 18.48 -4.95 -31.69
C TYR A 441 17.93 -4.06 -32.82
N LEU A 442 16.98 -3.15 -32.53
CA LEU A 442 16.44 -2.23 -33.55
C LEU A 442 17.36 -1.02 -33.75
N ASP A 443 18.13 -0.64 -32.72
CA ASP A 443 19.06 0.50 -32.78
C ASP A 443 20.39 0.17 -33.48
N THR A 444 20.61 -1.09 -33.90
CA THR A 444 21.79 -1.51 -34.66
C THR A 444 21.62 -1.49 -36.19
N ILE A 445 20.49 -0.99 -36.71
CA ILE A 445 20.21 -0.91 -38.17
C ILE A 445 20.11 0.54 -38.66
N LEU A 446 20.65 1.53 -37.93
CA LEU A 446 20.76 2.91 -38.41
C LEU A 446 22.20 3.37 -38.55
#